data_AF-A0A1Q5H2B1-F1
#
_entry.id   AF-A0A1Q5H2B1-F1
#
_cell.length_a   1.000
_cell.length_b   1.000
_cell.length_c   1.000
_cell.angle_alpha   90.00
_cell.angle_beta   90.00
_cell.angle_gamma   90.00
#
_symmetry.space_group_name_H-M   'P 1'
#
loop_
_entity.id
_entity.type
_entity.pdbx_description
1 polymer ?
#
loop_
_entity_poly.entity_id
_entity_poly.type
_entity_poly.pdbx_seq_one_letter_code
_entity_poly.pdbx_strand_id
1 'polypeptide(L)'
;MRHTDDGPAAPTAALEDLVRERLAERVGRDLARSITREDKFFELGIDSLDIVTVLATLERECAVERIADGELWDVADSVGALVRHLSEHGRLPGEAR
;
A
#
# COMPACT_ATOMS: atom_id res chain seq x y z
N MET A 1 -7.85 10.66 26.40
CA MET A 1 -7.73 9.33 25.78
C MET A 1 -9.12 8.85 25.40
N ARG A 2 -9.52 9.02 24.14
CA ARG A 2 -10.62 8.35 23.45
C ARG A 2 -10.77 9.00 22.08
N HIS A 3 -10.59 8.21 21.03
CA HIS A 3 -11.45 8.14 19.84
C HIS A 3 -11.07 6.83 19.14
N THR A 4 -11.76 5.76 19.52
CA THR A 4 -11.99 4.63 18.61
C THR A 4 -12.98 5.15 17.57
N ASP A 5 -12.46 5.72 16.50
CA ASP A 5 -13.23 6.01 15.29
C ASP A 5 -13.25 4.73 14.46
N ASP A 6 -14.06 3.76 14.91
CA ASP A 6 -14.36 2.53 14.16
C ASP A 6 -15.71 2.76 13.46
N GLY A 7 -15.74 3.75 12.58
CA GLY A 7 -16.69 3.74 11.46
C GLY A 7 -16.09 2.87 10.36
N PRO A 8 -16.88 2.31 9.42
CA PRO A 8 -16.30 1.62 8.27
C PRO A 8 -15.46 2.66 7.51
N ALA A 9 -14.15 2.63 7.70
CA ALA A 9 -13.22 3.42 6.93
C ALA A 9 -13.57 3.18 5.46
N ALA A 10 -13.77 4.25 4.69
CA ALA A 10 -14.00 4.11 3.26
C ALA A 10 -12.96 3.14 2.70
N PRO A 11 -13.29 2.26 1.73
CA PRO A 11 -12.40 1.18 1.28
C PRO A 11 -10.97 1.67 0.96
N THR A 12 -10.86 2.89 0.43
CA THR A 12 -9.59 3.56 0.16
C THR A 12 -8.73 3.85 1.40
N ALA A 13 -9.34 4.25 2.53
CA ALA A 13 -8.62 4.53 3.78
C ALA A 13 -8.09 3.23 4.42
N ALA A 14 -8.90 2.17 4.43
CA ALA A 14 -8.46 0.85 4.89
C ALA A 14 -7.33 0.28 4.00
N LEU A 15 -7.40 0.50 2.67
CA LEU A 15 -6.31 0.11 1.76
C LEU A 15 -5.04 0.91 2.03
N GLU A 16 -5.15 2.21 2.32
CA GLU A 16 -3.98 3.02 2.66
C GLU A 16 -3.32 2.54 3.95
N ASP A 17 -4.11 2.25 4.99
CA ASP A 17 -3.58 1.71 6.24
C ASP A 17 -2.86 0.39 6.02
N LEU A 18 -3.42 -0.51 5.20
CA LEU A 18 -2.78 -1.77 4.82
C LEU A 18 -1.45 -1.54 4.08
N VAL A 19 -1.44 -0.67 3.06
CA VAL A 19 -0.21 -0.33 2.31
C VAL A 19 0.86 0.21 3.24
N ARG A 20 0.49 1.12 4.16
CA ARG A 20 1.40 1.71 5.14
C ARG A 20 1.91 0.68 6.14
N GLU A 21 1.07 -0.27 6.57
CA GLU A 21 1.47 -1.37 7.44
C GLU A 21 2.52 -2.26 6.76
N ARG A 22 2.29 -2.65 5.51
CA ARG A 22 3.25 -3.47 4.74
C ARG A 22 4.55 -2.72 4.44
N LEU A 23 4.50 -1.42 4.16
CA LEU A 23 5.71 -0.60 4.07
C LEU A 23 6.46 -0.55 5.40
N ALA A 24 5.75 -0.36 6.52
CA ALA A 24 6.35 -0.27 7.84
C ALA A 24 7.12 -1.54 8.26
N GLU A 25 6.69 -2.71 7.79
CA GLU A 25 7.39 -3.99 8.02
C GLU A 25 8.75 -4.05 7.32
N ARG A 26 8.95 -3.27 6.25
CA ARG A 26 10.20 -3.24 5.46
C ARG A 26 11.08 -2.05 5.82
N VAL A 27 10.53 -0.84 5.79
CA VAL A 27 11.30 0.41 5.92
C VAL A 27 11.24 1.02 7.31
N GLY A 28 10.46 0.41 8.21
CA GLY A 28 10.25 0.89 9.58
C GLY A 28 9.05 1.82 9.71
N ARG A 29 8.48 1.85 10.93
CA ARG A 29 7.23 2.55 11.24
C ARG A 29 7.32 4.07 11.14
N ASP A 30 8.46 4.65 11.49
CA ASP A 30 8.63 6.11 11.46
C ASP A 30 8.65 6.62 10.03
N LEU A 31 9.43 5.97 9.15
CA LEU A 31 9.47 6.32 7.74
C LEU A 31 8.11 6.06 7.08
N ALA A 32 7.49 4.89 7.26
CA ALA A 32 6.18 4.60 6.67
C ALA A 32 5.06 5.59 7.07
N ARG A 33 5.16 6.21 8.25
CA ARG A 33 4.23 7.25 8.72
C ARG A 33 4.52 8.64 8.16
N SER A 34 5.78 8.94 7.85
CA SER A 34 6.16 10.26 7.30
C SER A 34 5.89 10.39 5.80
N ILE A 35 5.74 9.28 5.08
CA ILE A 35 5.48 9.25 3.64
C ILE A 35 4.10 9.83 3.31
N THR A 36 4.05 10.86 2.46
CA THR A 36 2.79 11.37 1.91
C THR A 36 2.27 10.45 0.79
N ARG A 37 1.03 10.65 0.35
CA ARG A 37 0.47 9.82 -0.74
C ARG A 37 1.19 10.03 -2.07
N GLU A 38 1.83 11.18 -2.27
CA GLU A 38 2.42 11.60 -3.54
C GLU A 38 3.94 11.41 -3.57
N ASP A 39 4.57 11.24 -2.40
CA ASP A 39 6.01 11.02 -2.28
C ASP A 39 6.43 9.78 -3.06
N LYS A 40 7.46 9.94 -3.87
CA LYS A 40 8.03 8.83 -4.63
C LYS A 40 8.99 8.04 -3.76
N PHE A 41 8.79 6.73 -3.70
CA PHE A 41 9.60 5.84 -2.85
C PHE A 41 11.11 5.92 -3.15
N PHE A 42 11.48 6.09 -4.43
CA PHE A 42 12.89 6.22 -4.82
C PHE A 42 13.53 7.54 -4.32
N GLU A 43 12.77 8.63 -4.23
CA GLU A 43 13.26 9.92 -3.71
C GLU A 43 13.51 9.86 -2.20
N LEU A 44 12.79 8.96 -1.52
CA LEU A 44 12.91 8.69 -0.10
C LEU A 44 14.01 7.66 0.22
N GLY A 45 14.70 7.14 -0.81
CA GLY A 45 15.75 6.13 -0.66
C GLY A 45 15.24 4.73 -0.29
N ILE A 46 13.97 4.43 -0.58
CA ILE A 46 13.42 3.09 -0.37
C ILE A 46 13.94 2.16 -1.47
N ASP A 47 14.53 1.04 -1.07
CA ASP A 47 15.11 0.07 -1.99
C ASP A 47 14.04 -0.61 -2.85
N SER A 48 14.39 -0.86 -4.11
CA SER A 48 13.51 -1.53 -5.07
C SER A 48 13.07 -2.92 -4.61
N LEU A 49 13.95 -3.65 -3.91
CA LEU A 49 13.64 -4.96 -3.34
C LEU A 49 12.56 -4.87 -2.26
N ASP A 50 12.57 -3.81 -1.45
CA ASP A 50 11.53 -3.59 -0.45
C ASP A 50 10.19 -3.30 -1.12
N ILE A 51 10.16 -2.46 -2.15
CA ILE A 51 8.95 -2.15 -2.92
C ILE A 51 8.37 -3.40 -3.56
N VAL A 52 9.20 -4.21 -4.23
CA VAL A 52 8.79 -5.48 -4.86
C VAL A 52 8.23 -6.45 -3.81
N THR A 53 8.84 -6.51 -2.62
CA THR A 53 8.39 -7.39 -1.53
C THR A 53 7.04 -6.93 -0.95
N VAL A 54 6.88 -5.62 -0.75
CA VAL A 54 5.60 -5.02 -0.31
C VAL A 54 4.51 -5.32 -1.34
N LEU A 55 4.79 -5.08 -2.61
CA LEU A 55 3.83 -5.29 -3.67
C LEU A 55 3.39 -6.76 -3.76
N ALA A 56 4.33 -7.70 -3.79
CA ALA A 56 4.00 -9.13 -3.85
C ALA A 56 3.12 -9.58 -2.67
N THR A 57 3.25 -8.91 -1.52
CA THR A 57 2.39 -9.15 -0.36
C THR A 57 0.99 -8.58 -0.58
N LEU A 58 0.90 -7.32 -1.03
CA LEU A 58 -0.37 -6.64 -1.31
C LEU A 58 -1.18 -7.31 -2.43
N GLU A 59 -0.53 -7.76 -3.51
CA GLU A 59 -1.17 -8.53 -4.59
C GLU A 59 -1.88 -9.77 -4.06
N ARG A 60 -1.20 -10.51 -3.18
CA ARG A 60 -1.76 -11.72 -2.54
C ARG A 60 -2.88 -11.40 -1.56
N GLU A 61 -2.73 -10.37 -0.73
CA GLU A 61 -3.74 -10.01 0.27
C GLU A 61 -5.00 -9.41 -0.34
N CYS A 62 -4.84 -8.62 -1.42
CA CYS A 62 -5.95 -7.94 -2.09
C CYS A 62 -6.53 -8.71 -3.28
N ALA A 63 -6.01 -9.93 -3.55
CA ALA A 63 -6.37 -10.76 -4.70
C ALA A 63 -6.27 -10.02 -6.04
N VAL A 64 -5.20 -9.24 -6.23
CA VAL A 64 -4.91 -8.49 -7.46
C VAL A 64 -4.01 -9.32 -8.37
N GLU A 65 -4.20 -9.18 -9.68
CA GLU A 65 -3.28 -9.79 -10.65
C GLU A 65 -1.89 -9.19 -10.52
N ARG A 66 -0.86 -10.00 -10.72
CA ARG A 66 0.52 -9.55 -10.59
C ARG A 66 0.82 -8.46 -11.61
N ILE A 67 1.42 -7.36 -11.16
CA ILE A 67 1.84 -6.27 -12.05
C ILE A 67 3.03 -6.74 -12.88
N ALA A 68 2.97 -6.48 -14.19
CA ALA A 68 4.08 -6.79 -15.10
C ALA A 68 5.30 -5.92 -14.80
N ASP A 69 6.52 -6.45 -14.97
CA ASP A 69 7.76 -5.77 -14.58
C ASP A 69 7.94 -4.39 -15.26
N GLY A 70 7.35 -4.19 -16.45
CA GLY A 70 7.37 -2.92 -17.17
C GLY A 70 6.43 -1.84 -16.64
N GLU A 71 5.38 -2.22 -15.91
CA GLU A 71 4.36 -1.31 -15.35
C GLU A 71 4.57 -1.08 -13.85
N LEU A 72 5.42 -1.90 -13.23
CA LEU A 72 5.72 -1.88 -11.80
C LEU A 72 5.99 -0.47 -11.29
N TRP A 73 6.86 0.28 -11.98
CA TRP A 73 7.28 1.60 -11.53
C TRP A 73 6.24 2.68 -11.78
N ASP A 74 5.30 2.48 -12.70
CA ASP A 74 4.18 3.41 -12.89
C ASP A 74 3.08 3.19 -11.84
N VAL A 75 3.00 1.98 -11.28
CA VAL A 75 1.94 1.57 -10.34
C VAL A 75 2.39 1.58 -8.87
N ALA A 76 3.65 1.29 -8.60
CA ALA A 76 4.20 1.12 -7.26
C ALA A 76 5.25 2.18 -6.90
N ASP A 77 5.12 3.41 -7.39
CA ASP A 77 6.06 4.49 -7.08
C ASP A 77 5.73 5.28 -5.81
N SER A 78 4.49 5.15 -5.29
CA SER A 78 3.97 5.95 -4.19
C SER A 78 2.81 5.25 -3.50
N VAL A 79 2.48 5.67 -2.27
CA VAL A 79 1.34 5.11 -1.53
C VAL A 79 0.03 5.37 -2.28
N GLY A 80 -0.14 6.56 -2.86
CA GLY A 80 -1.34 6.91 -3.61
C GLY A 80 -1.53 6.05 -4.86
N ALA A 81 -0.45 5.74 -5.58
CA ALA A 81 -0.50 4.88 -6.78
C ALA A 81 -0.90 3.43 -6.41
N LEU A 82 -0.29 2.87 -5.35
CA LEU A 82 -0.64 1.54 -4.85
C LEU A 82 -2.10 1.47 -4.42
N VAL A 83 -2.56 2.41 -3.58
CA VAL A 83 -3.95 2.43 -3.10
C VAL A 83 -4.93 2.55 -4.25
N ARG A 84 -4.64 3.41 -5.23
CA ARG A 84 -5.47 3.55 -6.44
C ARG A 84 -5.57 2.21 -7.17
N HIS A 85 -4.43 1.60 -7.49
CA HIS A 85 -4.41 0.35 -8.23
C HIS A 85 -5.15 -0.78 -7.50
N LEU A 86 -4.89 -0.94 -6.20
CA LEU A 86 -5.58 -1.94 -5.38
C LEU A 86 -7.09 -1.68 -5.29
N SER A 87 -7.53 -0.41 -5.30
CA SER A 87 -8.96 -0.08 -5.29
C SER A 87 -9.65 -0.31 -6.63
N GLU A 88 -8.91 -0.22 -7.75
CA GLU A 88 -9.45 -0.41 -9.10
C GLU A 88 -9.50 -1.90 -9.50
N HIS A 89 -8.55 -2.71 -8.99
CA HIS A 89 -8.36 -4.09 -9.45
C HIS A 89 -8.53 -5.15 -8.35
N GLY A 90 -8.51 -4.74 -7.08
CA GLY A 90 -8.50 -5.63 -5.92
C GLY A 90 -9.72 -5.51 -5.04
N ARG A 91 -9.64 -6.22 -3.90
CA ARG A 91 -10.59 -6.13 -2.80
C ARG A 91 -9.82 -6.18 -1.49
N LEU A 92 -10.31 -5.53 -0.44
CA LEU A 92 -9.64 -5.61 0.85
C LEU A 92 -9.67 -7.03 1.41
N PRO A 93 -8.59 -7.49 2.06
CA PRO A 93 -8.62 -8.74 2.79
C PRO A 93 -9.69 -8.67 3.89
N GLY A 94 -10.73 -9.50 3.76
CA GLY A 94 -11.85 -9.57 4.70
C GLY A 94 -13.20 -9.08 4.18
N GLU A 95 -13.26 -8.46 2.99
CA GLU A 95 -14.54 -8.10 2.32
C GLU A 95 -15.26 -9.32 1.70
N ALA A 96 -14.59 -10.47 1.61
CA ALA A 96 -15.21 -11.74 1.23
C ALA A 96 -15.91 -12.39 2.43
N ARG A 97 -17.08 -11.87 2.82
CA ARG A 97 -18.00 -12.54 3.76
C ARG A 97 -19.43 -12.51 3.27
#